data_AF-A0A8I0GTK4-F1
#
_entry.id   AF-A0A8I0GTK4-F1
#
_cell.length_a   1.000
_cell.length_b   1.000
_cell.length_c   1.000
_cell.angle_alpha   90.00
_cell.angle_beta   90.00
_cell.angle_gamma   90.00
#
_symmetry.space_group_name_H-M   'P 1'
#
loop_
_entity.id
_entity.type
_entity.pdbx_description
1 polymer ?
#
loop_
_entity_poly.entity_id
_entity_poly.type
_entity_poly.pdbx_seq_one_letter_code
_entity_poly.pdbx_strand_id
1 'polypeptide(L)' 'MRSIKRAAPADRAAVAEAIDHLRAARNLLARSGAPRAARAVRKALRSAEGAARHVNHRIRRSQT' A
#
# COMPACT_ATOMS: atom_id res chain seq x y z
N MET A 1 -0.97 23.53 12.76
CA MET A 1 -1.20 22.71 11.55
C MET A 1 0.00 21.78 11.38
N ARG A 2 -0.17 20.45 11.42
CA ARG A 2 0.97 19.49 11.40
C ARG A 2 1.60 19.48 10.00
N SER A 3 2.90 19.78 9.89
CA SER A 3 3.62 19.74 8.61
C SER A 3 3.49 18.35 7.99
N ILE A 4 2.98 18.28 6.77
CA ILE A 4 2.58 17.00 6.15
C ILE A 4 3.77 16.13 5.73
N LYS A 5 5.05 16.46 5.96
CA LYS A 5 6.22 15.80 5.30
C LYS A 5 6.07 15.84 3.76
N ARG A 6 7.16 16.07 3.02
CA ARG A 6 7.08 15.88 1.57
C ARG A 6 7.09 14.37 1.27
N ALA A 7 6.24 13.94 0.34
CA ALA A 7 6.32 12.58 -0.17
C ALA A 7 7.46 12.53 -1.19
N ALA A 8 8.36 11.57 -1.05
CA ALA A 8 9.48 11.35 -1.94
C ALA A 8 9.20 10.19 -2.92
N PRO A 9 9.91 10.08 -4.04
CA PRO A 9 9.85 8.91 -4.92
C PRO A 9 10.12 7.58 -4.17
N ALA A 10 10.97 7.61 -3.13
CA ALA A 10 11.21 6.47 -2.26
C ALA A 10 9.93 6.00 -1.53
N ASP A 11 9.03 6.91 -1.14
CA ASP A 11 7.75 6.54 -0.54
C ASP A 11 6.85 5.81 -1.54
N ARG A 12 6.93 6.16 -2.83
CA ARG A 12 6.20 5.45 -3.89
C ARG A 12 6.72 4.02 -4.03
N ALA A 13 8.04 3.84 -4.05
CA ALA A 13 8.67 2.53 -4.15
C ALA A 13 8.30 1.64 -2.94
N ALA A 14 8.41 2.17 -1.73
CA ALA A 14 8.07 1.43 -0.50
C ALA A 14 6.59 1.00 -0.46
N VAL A 15 5.66 1.86 -0.91
CA VAL A 15 4.24 1.48 -0.98
C VAL A 15 3.99 0.43 -2.06
N ALA A 16 4.68 0.49 -3.19
CA ALA A 16 4.57 -0.53 -4.24
C ALA A 16 5.04 -1.90 -3.73
N GLU A 17 6.20 -1.94 -3.06
CA GLU A 17 6.75 -3.15 -2.44
C GLU A 17 5.78 -3.75 -1.40
N ALA A 18 5.18 -2.91 -0.55
CA ALA A 18 4.18 -3.35 0.41
C ALA A 18 2.94 -3.98 -0.26
N ILE A 19 2.48 -3.42 -1.39
CA ILE A 19 1.36 -3.97 -2.16
C ILE A 19 1.72 -5.38 -2.69
N ASP A 20 2.93 -5.57 -3.19
CA ASP A 20 3.37 -6.86 -3.72
C ASP A 20 3.51 -7.92 -2.63
N HIS A 21 4.05 -7.55 -1.46
CA HIS A 21 4.05 -8.42 -0.28
C HIS A 21 2.63 -8.83 0.15
N LEU A 22 1.67 -7.90 0.15
CA LEU A 22 0.28 -8.21 0.48
C LEU A 22 -0.37 -9.15 -0.55
N ARG A 23 -0.05 -9.01 -1.84
CA ARG A 23 -0.51 -9.94 -2.89
C ARG A 23 0.03 -11.34 -2.67
N ALA A 24 1.33 -11.45 -2.40
CA ALA A 24 1.98 -12.73 -2.11
C ALA A 24 1.38 -13.39 -0.86
N ALA A 25 1.28 -12.66 0.25
CA ALA A 25 0.70 -13.13 1.50
C ALA A 25 -0.74 -13.64 1.33
N ARG A 26 -1.59 -12.87 0.62
CA ARG A 26 -2.96 -13.28 0.31
C ARG A 26 -3.00 -14.62 -0.43
N ASN A 27 -2.13 -14.80 -1.44
CA ASN A 27 -2.10 -16.01 -2.25
C ASN A 27 -1.67 -17.23 -1.41
N LEU A 28 -0.65 -17.07 -0.57
CA LEU A 28 -0.19 -18.12 0.35
C LEU A 28 -1.29 -18.52 1.33
N LEU A 29 -1.94 -17.55 1.98
CA LEU A 29 -3.03 -17.79 2.94
C LEU A 29 -4.26 -18.44 2.29
N ALA A 30 -4.56 -18.08 1.04
CA ALA A 30 -5.65 -18.72 0.30
C ALA A 30 -5.32 -20.19 -0.01
N ARG A 31 -4.09 -20.48 -0.45
CA ARG A 31 -3.63 -21.84 -0.74
C ARG A 31 -3.52 -22.72 0.50
N SER A 32 -3.22 -22.13 1.65
CA SER A 32 -3.13 -22.84 2.93
C SER A 32 -4.49 -23.09 3.61
N GLY A 33 -5.62 -22.77 2.96
CA GLY A 33 -6.94 -22.94 3.55
C GLY A 33 -7.25 -21.97 4.70
N ALA A 34 -6.62 -20.79 4.74
CA ALA A 34 -6.84 -19.75 5.76
C ALA A 34 -7.68 -18.57 5.22
N PRO A 35 -8.98 -18.75 4.90
CA PRO A 35 -9.78 -17.76 4.17
C PRO A 35 -10.02 -16.46 4.97
N ARG A 36 -10.11 -16.54 6.30
CA ARG A 36 -10.27 -15.37 7.17
C ARG A 36 -9.04 -14.46 7.12
N ALA A 37 -7.85 -15.05 7.16
CA ALA A 37 -6.59 -14.34 7.05
C ALA A 37 -6.42 -13.72 5.65
N ALA A 38 -6.70 -14.48 4.58
CA ALA A 38 -6.68 -13.96 3.20
C ALA A 38 -7.66 -12.77 3.01
N ARG A 39 -8.83 -12.81 3.66
CA ARG A 39 -9.79 -11.69 3.65
C ARG A 39 -9.25 -10.46 4.39
N ALA A 40 -8.56 -10.63 5.51
CA ALA A 40 -7.91 -9.53 6.22
C ALA A 40 -6.84 -8.86 5.35
N VAL A 41 -5.98 -9.66 4.69
CA VAL A 41 -4.98 -9.14 3.75
C VAL A 41 -5.62 -8.40 2.57
N ARG A 42 -6.77 -8.87 2.07
CA ARG A 42 -7.52 -8.14 1.02
C ARG A 42 -7.98 -6.74 1.48
N LYS A 43 -8.34 -6.57 2.76
CA LYS A 43 -8.67 -5.25 3.32
C LYS A 43 -7.43 -4.36 3.42
N ALA A 44 -6.30 -4.92 3.89
CA ALA A 44 -5.03 -4.21 3.96
C ALA A 44 -4.55 -3.76 2.56
N LEU A 45 -4.71 -4.60 1.54
CA LEU A 45 -4.36 -4.28 0.16
C LEU A 45 -5.14 -3.07 -0.39
N ARG A 46 -6.45 -2.99 -0.14
CA ARG A 46 -7.26 -1.80 -0.51
C ARG A 46 -6.77 -0.53 0.18
N SER A 47 -6.31 -0.64 1.43
CA SER A 47 -5.74 0.49 2.17
C SER A 47 -4.41 0.93 1.57
N ALA A 48 -3.52 -0.01 1.24
CA ALA A 48 -2.24 0.25 0.59
C ALA A 48 -2.40 0.90 -0.80
N GLU A 49 -3.39 0.47 -1.59
CA GLU A 49 -3.75 1.12 -2.87
C GLU A 49 -4.24 2.57 -2.68
N GLY A 50 -4.95 2.85 -1.58
CA GLY A 50 -5.28 4.21 -1.17
C GLY A 50 -4.03 5.03 -0.81
N ALA A 51 -3.10 4.45 -0.06
CA ALA A 51 -1.84 5.09 0.29
C ALA A 51 -1.01 5.42 -0.97
N ALA A 52 -0.97 4.54 -1.97
CA ALA A 52 -0.28 4.78 -3.24
C ALA A 52 -0.84 6.01 -3.97
N ARG A 53 -2.17 6.15 -4.01
CA ARG A 53 -2.85 7.34 -4.56
C ARG A 53 -2.47 8.61 -3.81
N HIS A 54 -2.44 8.56 -2.47
CA HIS A 54 -2.06 9.70 -1.63
C HIS A 54 -0.59 10.12 -1.84
N VAL A 55 0.34 9.15 -1.90
CA VAL A 55 1.76 9.41 -2.17
C VAL A 55 1.93 10.04 -3.55
N ASN A 56 1.29 9.49 -4.58
CA ASN A 56 1.35 10.04 -5.94
C ASN A 56 0.81 11.47 -6.00
N HIS A 57 -0.31 11.73 -5.33
CA HIS A 57 -0.89 13.07 -5.25
C HIS A 57 0.05 14.07 -4.55
N ARG A 58 0.69 13.65 -3.45
CA ARG A 58 1.65 14.48 -2.71
C ARG A 58 2.90 14.79 -3.52
N ILE A 59 3.49 13.80 -4.20
CA ILE A 59 4.64 14.00 -5.09
C ILE A 59 4.30 15.04 -6.15
N ARG A 60 3.14 14.89 -6.81
CA ARG A 60 2.67 15.83 -7.85
C ARG A 60 2.54 17.25 -7.32
N ARG A 61 1.92 17.44 -6.15
CA ARG A 61 1.76 18.77 -5.53
C ARG A 61 3.06 19.40 -5.05
N SER A 62 4.09 18.61 -4.79
CA SER A 62 5.41 19.13 -4.38
C SER A 62 6.33 19.47 -5.54
N GLN A 63 5.94 19.15 -6.78
CA GLN A 63 6.69 19.44 -8.01
C GLN A 63 6.21 20.69 -8.75
N THR A 64 5.02 21.21 -8.42
CA THR A 64 4.51 22.54 -8.77
C THR A 64 4.90 23.56 -7.72
#